data_AF-A0A133N9F2-F1
#
_entry.id   AF-A0A133N9F2-F1
#
_cell.length_a   1.000
_cell.length_b   1.000
_cell.length_c   1.000
_cell.angle_alpha   90.00
_cell.angle_beta   90.00
_cell.angle_gamma   90.00
#
_symmetry.space_group_name_H-M   'P 1'
#
loop_
_entity.id
_entity.type
_entity.pdbx_description
1 polymer ?
#
loop_
_entity_poly.entity_id
_entity_poly.type
_entity_poly.pdbx_seq_one_letter_code
_entity_poly.pdbx_strand_id
1 'polypeptide(L)'
;MNMLEIKELVQMLKTKFIDKILEVMQEEADRIWIDNKEVTVYFRDSRDVEGNAEILKHIYTLKLNEAVGDYRIKLDYEFKHIEIHKGTKFICLRSFISCDGKIWTTILEDLEKDKVKNNENKS
;
A
#
# COMPACT_ATOMS: atom_id res chain seq x y z
N MET A 1 -28.32 -9.18 5.46
CA MET A 1 -27.10 -8.83 4.70
C MET A 1 -26.83 -9.95 3.71
N ASN A 2 -26.75 -9.64 2.42
CA ASN A 2 -26.49 -10.63 1.37
C ASN A 2 -24.97 -10.88 1.22
N MET A 3 -24.60 -11.87 0.41
CA MET A 3 -23.19 -12.25 0.21
C MET A 3 -22.33 -11.12 -0.37
N LEU A 4 -22.90 -10.24 -1.21
CA LEU A 4 -22.19 -9.11 -1.79
C LEU A 4 -21.87 -8.06 -0.72
N GLU A 5 -22.86 -7.68 0.07
CA GLU A 5 -22.71 -6.75 1.20
C GLU A 5 -21.69 -7.27 2.23
N ILE A 6 -21.68 -8.58 2.50
CA ILE A 6 -20.68 -9.20 3.38
C ILE A 6 -19.27 -9.05 2.80
N LYS A 7 -19.09 -9.28 1.48
CA LYS A 7 -17.78 -9.13 0.83
C LYS A 7 -17.27 -7.69 0.88
N GLU A 8 -18.13 -6.72 0.61
CA GLU A 8 -17.80 -5.30 0.68
C GLU A 8 -17.41 -4.88 2.11
N LEU A 9 -18.17 -5.35 3.11
CA LEU A 9 -17.86 -5.09 4.50
C LEU A 9 -16.51 -5.69 4.91
N VAL A 10 -16.24 -6.95 4.52
CA VAL A 10 -14.95 -7.61 4.79
C VAL A 10 -13.81 -6.85 4.10
N GLN A 11 -14.00 -6.41 2.86
CA GLN A 11 -12.98 -5.65 2.13
C GLN A 11 -12.71 -4.31 2.81
N MET A 12 -13.75 -3.57 3.20
CA MET A 12 -13.62 -2.31 3.94
C MET A 12 -12.85 -2.51 5.26
N LEU A 13 -13.16 -3.56 6.02
CA LEU A 13 -12.46 -3.86 7.27
C LEU A 13 -10.99 -4.19 7.04
N LYS A 14 -10.68 -5.00 6.02
CA LYS A 14 -9.29 -5.30 5.64
C LYS A 14 -8.52 -4.03 5.27
N THR A 15 -9.10 -3.15 4.46
CA THR A 15 -8.46 -1.89 4.07
C THR A 15 -8.15 -1.03 5.29
N LYS A 16 -9.12 -0.84 6.20
CA LYS A 16 -8.92 -0.07 7.45
C LYS A 16 -7.85 -0.67 8.36
N PHE A 17 -7.78 -2.00 8.41
CA PHE A 17 -6.74 -2.69 9.17
C PHE A 17 -5.36 -2.42 8.58
N ILE A 18 -5.20 -2.53 7.26
CA ILE A 18 -3.94 -2.23 6.57
C ILE A 18 -3.56 -0.76 6.76
N ASP A 19 -4.50 0.17 6.66
CA ASP A 19 -4.25 1.59 6.94
C ASP A 19 -3.61 1.78 8.31
N LYS A 20 -4.13 1.10 9.35
CA LYS A 20 -3.57 1.22 10.69
C LYS A 20 -2.17 0.62 10.82
N ILE A 21 -1.91 -0.50 10.16
CA ILE A 21 -0.56 -1.09 10.11
C ILE A 21 0.41 -0.12 9.44
N LEU A 22 0.07 0.42 8.26
CA LEU A 22 0.93 1.35 7.54
C LEU A 22 1.15 2.68 8.30
N GLU A 23 0.17 3.13 9.09
CA GLU A 23 0.34 4.27 9.98
C GLU A 23 1.40 4.00 11.05
N VAL A 24 1.31 2.85 11.75
CA VAL A 24 2.27 2.49 12.81
C VAL A 24 3.66 2.17 12.26
N MET A 25 3.74 1.62 11.03
CA MET A 25 5.02 1.34 10.36
C MET A 25 5.90 2.57 10.18
N GLN A 26 5.36 3.80 10.28
CA GLN A 26 6.17 5.01 10.22
C GLN A 26 7.22 5.08 11.34
N GLU A 27 6.98 4.43 12.48
CA GLU A 27 7.91 4.40 13.61
C GLU A 27 9.05 3.40 13.37
N GLU A 28 8.80 2.37 12.56
CA GLU A 28 9.73 1.24 12.36
C GLU A 28 10.49 1.30 11.03
N ALA A 29 9.92 1.93 10.00
CA ALA A 29 10.47 1.95 8.65
C ALA A 29 10.79 3.36 8.16
N ASP A 30 11.86 3.47 7.37
CA ASP A 30 12.13 4.65 6.53
C ASP A 30 11.33 4.57 5.22
N ARG A 31 11.14 3.35 4.71
CA ARG A 31 10.45 3.12 3.44
C ARG A 31 9.82 1.75 3.36
N ILE A 32 8.69 1.65 2.65
CA ILE A 32 8.14 0.39 2.16
C ILE A 32 8.03 0.47 0.63
N TRP A 33 8.53 -0.56 -0.05
CA TRP A 33 8.36 -0.77 -1.48
C TRP A 33 7.42 -1.96 -1.69
N ILE A 34 6.46 -1.81 -2.59
CA ILE A 34 5.49 -2.85 -2.93
C ILE A 34 5.45 -2.97 -4.46
N ASP A 35 5.66 -4.17 -4.98
CA ASP A 35 5.38 -4.50 -6.38
C ASP A 35 4.69 -5.86 -6.49
N ASN A 36 4.45 -6.35 -7.71
CA ASN A 36 3.78 -7.64 -7.93
C ASN A 36 4.56 -8.87 -7.43
N LYS A 37 5.85 -8.72 -7.10
CA LYS A 37 6.69 -9.82 -6.63
C LYS A 37 6.70 -9.87 -5.11
N GLU A 38 6.97 -8.74 -4.46
CA GLU A 38 7.21 -8.71 -3.02
C GLU A 38 6.87 -7.38 -2.35
N VAL A 39 6.92 -7.42 -1.01
CA VAL A 39 6.90 -6.24 -0.14
C VAL A 39 8.27 -6.13 0.51
N THR A 40 8.97 -5.03 0.27
CA THR A 40 10.29 -4.77 0.85
C THR A 40 10.18 -3.65 1.86
N VAL A 41 10.57 -3.92 3.10
CA VAL A 41 10.59 -2.94 4.19
C VAL A 41 12.02 -2.53 4.47
N TYR A 42 12.28 -1.22 4.43
CA TYR A 42 13.55 -0.62 4.81
C TYR A 42 13.40 -0.10 6.25
N PHE A 43 13.81 -0.92 7.21
CA PHE A 43 13.71 -0.61 8.64
C PHE A 43 14.71 0.47 9.06
N ARG A 44 14.28 1.32 10.01
CA ARG A 44 15.11 2.39 10.58
C ARG A 44 16.29 1.83 11.38
N ASP A 45 16.03 0.85 12.26
CA ASP A 45 17.09 0.11 12.94
C ASP A 45 17.26 -1.28 12.34
N SER A 46 18.12 -1.36 11.33
CA SER A 46 18.46 -2.63 10.68
C SER A 46 19.20 -3.63 11.59
N ARG A 47 19.65 -3.21 12.79
CA ARG A 47 20.35 -4.10 13.73
C ARG A 47 19.39 -4.91 14.59
N ASP A 48 18.12 -4.51 14.70
CA ASP A 48 17.08 -5.29 15.36
C ASP A 48 16.58 -6.43 14.46
N VAL A 49 17.43 -7.45 14.30
CA VAL A 49 17.15 -8.57 13.38
C VAL A 49 15.90 -9.35 13.79
N GLU A 50 15.67 -9.54 15.08
CA GLU A 50 14.53 -10.34 15.59
C GLU A 50 13.21 -9.58 15.44
N GLY A 51 13.15 -8.33 15.89
CA GLY A 51 11.96 -7.49 15.74
C GLY A 51 11.58 -7.28 14.27
N ASN A 52 12.57 -6.98 13.42
CA ASN A 52 12.36 -6.81 11.99
C ASN A 52 11.81 -8.10 11.33
N ALA A 53 12.33 -9.27 11.71
CA ALA A 53 11.82 -10.55 11.22
C ALA A 53 10.38 -10.83 11.65
N GLU A 54 10.00 -10.46 12.88
CA GLU A 54 8.63 -10.60 13.37
C GLU A 54 7.65 -9.67 12.64
N ILE A 55 8.04 -8.41 12.41
CA ILE A 55 7.24 -7.45 11.64
C ILE A 55 7.04 -7.97 10.21
N LEU A 56 8.10 -8.45 9.55
CA LEU A 56 8.02 -8.98 8.19
C LEU A 56 7.04 -10.15 8.06
N LYS A 57 6.99 -11.07 9.04
CA LYS A 57 6.00 -12.17 9.05
C LYS A 57 4.58 -11.62 8.94
N HIS A 58 4.25 -10.60 9.73
CA HIS A 58 2.93 -9.98 9.72
C HIS A 58 2.66 -9.24 8.40
N ILE A 59 3.61 -8.43 7.91
CA ILE A 59 3.47 -7.71 6.64
C ILE A 59 3.23 -8.66 5.46
N TYR A 60 3.95 -9.78 5.39
CA TYR A 60 3.75 -10.76 4.31
C TYR A 60 2.37 -11.43 4.35
N THR A 61 1.74 -11.58 5.52
CA THR A 61 0.36 -12.09 5.59
C THR A 61 -0.67 -11.15 4.98
N LEU A 62 -0.37 -9.85 4.86
CA LEU A 62 -1.26 -8.86 4.26
C LEU A 62 -1.37 -9.00 2.74
N LYS A 63 -0.40 -9.66 2.09
CA LYS A 63 -0.37 -9.91 0.63
C LYS A 63 -0.58 -8.63 -0.21
N LEU A 64 0.07 -7.54 0.19
CA LEU A 64 -0.08 -6.25 -0.49
C LEU A 64 0.38 -6.32 -1.96
N ASN A 65 1.40 -7.13 -2.26
CA ASN A 65 1.88 -7.40 -3.61
C ASN A 65 0.79 -7.96 -4.55
N GLU A 66 -0.08 -8.84 -4.04
CA GLU A 66 -1.19 -9.40 -4.81
C GLU A 66 -2.26 -8.32 -5.12
N ALA A 67 -2.49 -7.40 -4.18
CA ALA A 67 -3.50 -6.35 -4.32
C ALA A 67 -3.10 -5.26 -5.33
N VAL A 68 -1.81 -4.99 -5.47
CA VAL A 68 -1.33 -3.88 -6.32
C VAL A 68 -1.18 -4.30 -7.78
N GLY A 69 -1.06 -5.59 -8.10
CA GLY A 69 -0.87 -6.06 -9.48
C GLY A 69 0.34 -5.40 -10.15
N ASP A 70 0.23 -5.01 -11.43
CA ASP A 70 1.36 -4.46 -12.21
C ASP A 70 1.88 -3.07 -11.79
N TYR A 71 1.38 -2.56 -10.67
CA TYR A 71 1.79 -1.27 -10.12
C TYR A 71 2.95 -1.45 -9.14
N ARG A 72 3.75 -0.40 -9.01
CA ARG A 72 4.83 -0.28 -8.03
C ARG A 72 4.51 0.90 -7.13
N ILE A 73 4.51 0.68 -5.82
CA ILE A 73 4.21 1.69 -4.81
C ILE A 73 5.40 1.84 -3.90
N LYS A 74 5.80 3.09 -3.67
CA LYS A 74 6.78 3.48 -2.68
C LYS A 74 6.09 4.32 -1.61
N LEU A 75 6.13 3.85 -0.38
CA LEU A 75 5.79 4.62 0.81
C LEU A 75 7.11 5.14 1.38
N ASP A 76 7.33 6.44 1.30
CA ASP A 76 8.52 7.08 1.85
C ASP A 76 8.15 7.78 3.16
N TYR A 77 8.53 7.20 4.30
CA TYR A 77 8.20 7.72 5.63
C TYR A 77 9.11 8.88 6.05
N GLU A 78 10.34 8.92 5.54
CA GLU A 78 11.27 10.04 5.73
C GLU A 78 10.70 11.33 5.12
N PHE A 79 10.28 11.27 3.85
CA PHE A 79 9.73 12.41 3.12
C PHE A 79 8.20 12.46 3.12
N LYS A 80 7.53 11.53 3.81
CA LYS A 80 6.08 11.45 4.03
C LYS A 80 5.24 11.53 2.74
N HIS A 81 5.61 10.75 1.72
CA HIS A 81 4.89 10.70 0.44
C HIS A 81 4.73 9.27 -0.11
N ILE A 82 3.72 9.11 -0.96
CA ILE A 82 3.42 7.91 -1.73
C ILE A 82 3.77 8.20 -3.18
N GLU A 83 4.52 7.31 -3.82
CA GLU A 83 4.80 7.36 -5.24
C GLU A 83 4.28 6.09 -5.91
N ILE A 84 3.52 6.24 -7.00
CA ILE A 84 2.89 5.12 -7.73
C ILE A 84 3.37 5.13 -9.18
N HIS A 85 3.83 3.97 -9.65
CA HIS A 85 4.24 3.71 -11.03
C HIS A 85 3.52 2.50 -11.60
N LYS A 86 3.44 2.42 -12.93
CA LYS A 86 3.05 1.21 -13.67
C LYS A 86 4.06 0.95 -14.78
N GLY A 87 4.87 -0.10 -14.63
CA GLY A 87 6.11 -0.20 -15.42
C GLY A 87 6.95 1.07 -15.24
N THR A 88 7.42 1.67 -16.33
CA THR A 88 8.19 2.94 -16.32
C THR A 88 7.32 4.20 -16.25
N LYS A 89 5.98 4.07 -16.29
CA LYS A 89 5.06 5.21 -16.30
C LYS A 89 4.80 5.68 -14.86
N PHE A 90 5.09 6.95 -14.59
CA PHE A 90 4.64 7.63 -13.37
C PHE A 90 3.12 7.82 -13.37
N ILE A 91 2.46 7.45 -12.27
CA ILE A 91 1.00 7.52 -12.11
C ILE A 91 0.61 8.63 -11.15
N CYS A 92 1.21 8.67 -9.96
CA CYS A 92 0.82 9.63 -8.92
C CYS A 92 1.92 9.85 -7.88
N LEU A 93 1.90 11.05 -7.27
CA LEU A 93 2.63 11.41 -6.07
C LEU A 93 1.62 12.03 -5.08
N ARG A 94 1.53 11.48 -3.86
CA ARG A 94 0.65 11.97 -2.78
C ARG A 94 1.44 12.27 -1.53
N SER A 95 1.10 13.31 -0.79
CA SER A 95 1.60 13.47 0.57
C SER A 95 0.80 12.61 1.54
N PHE A 96 1.41 12.10 2.60
CA PHE A 96 0.68 11.37 3.65
C PHE A 96 -0.39 12.24 4.31
N ILE A 97 -0.14 13.55 4.45
CA ILE A 97 -1.11 14.51 4.99
C ILE A 97 -2.41 14.49 4.17
N SER A 98 -2.30 14.43 2.83
CA SER A 98 -3.48 14.36 1.96
C SER A 98 -4.28 13.06 2.07
N CYS A 99 -3.71 12.02 2.68
CA CYS A 99 -4.37 10.73 2.85
C CYS A 99 -5.19 10.65 4.15
N ASP A 100 -5.06 11.60 5.07
CA ASP A 100 -5.80 11.64 6.36
C ASP A 100 -5.72 10.31 7.13
N GLY A 101 -4.51 9.74 7.22
CA GLY A 101 -4.25 8.45 7.87
C GLY A 101 -4.73 7.21 7.09
N LYS A 102 -5.32 7.38 5.90
CA LYS A 102 -5.88 6.29 5.07
C LYS A 102 -5.00 5.98 3.86
N ILE A 103 -3.71 5.77 4.10
CA ILE A 103 -2.66 5.57 3.09
C ILE A 103 -3.03 4.48 2.07
N TRP A 104 -3.41 3.29 2.54
CA TRP A 104 -3.76 2.16 1.70
C TRP A 104 -5.06 2.40 0.94
N THR A 105 -6.08 2.97 1.61
CA THR A 105 -7.32 3.37 0.93
C THR A 105 -7.02 4.31 -0.23
N THR A 106 -6.21 5.35 -0.01
CA THR A 106 -5.84 6.32 -1.06
C THR A 106 -5.08 5.66 -2.21
N ILE A 107 -4.17 4.72 -1.92
CA ILE A 107 -3.48 3.94 -2.96
C ILE A 107 -4.49 3.21 -3.84
N LEU A 108 -5.40 2.42 -3.24
CA LEU A 108 -6.36 1.62 -3.99
C LEU A 108 -7.27 2.50 -4.87
N GLU A 109 -7.68 3.67 -4.38
CA GLU A 109 -8.43 4.65 -5.18
C GLU A 109 -7.64 5.19 -6.37
N ASP A 110 -6.36 5.53 -6.19
CA ASP A 110 -5.52 6.04 -7.28
C ASP A 110 -5.21 4.95 -8.32
N LEU A 111 -5.07 3.69 -7.88
CA LEU A 111 -4.97 2.54 -8.80
C LEU A 111 -6.24 2.38 -9.63
N GLU A 112 -7.42 2.45 -9.00
CA GLU A 112 -8.71 2.31 -9.70
C GLU A 112 -8.93 3.45 -10.69
N LYS A 113 -8.64 4.69 -10.29
CA LYS A 113 -8.72 5.88 -11.17
C LYS A 113 -7.85 5.72 -12.41
N ASP A 114 -6.63 5.17 -12.30
CA ASP A 114 -5.78 4.91 -13.48
C ASP A 114 -6.33 3.78 -14.35
N LYS A 115 -6.87 2.70 -13.76
CA LYS A 115 -7.49 1.60 -14.53
C LYS A 115 -8.67 2.09 -15.37
N VAL A 116 -9.56 2.90 -14.79
CA VAL A 116 -10.72 3.48 -15.50
C VAL A 116 -10.26 4.37 -16.66
N LYS A 117 -9.33 5.29 -16.43
CA LYS A 117 -8.78 6.17 -17.48
C LYS A 117 -8.17 5.41 -18.66
N ASN A 118 -7.46 4.31 -18.39
CA ASN A 118 -6.85 3.51 -19.44
C ASN A 118 -7.88 2.69 -20.25
N ASN A 119 -9.05 2.38 -19.69
CA ASN A 119 -10.13 1.71 -20.40
C ASN A 119 -10.91 2.66 -21.31
N GLU A 120 -11.14 3.90 -20.88
CA GLU A 120 -11.79 4.94 -21.70
C GLU A 120 -10.96 5.31 -22.93
N ASN A 121 -9.62 5.32 -22.82
CA ASN A 121 -8.72 5.62 -23.95
C ASN A 121 -8.54 4.47 -24.96
N LYS A 122 -9.19 3.32 -24.75
CA LYS A 122 -9.13 2.15 -25.63
C LYS A 122 -10.44 1.89 -26.40
N SER A 123 -11.46 2.74 -26.20
CA SER A 123 -12.73 2.71 -26.93
C SER A 123 -12.78 3.82 -27.99
#